data_AF-A0AAU5M5F7-F1
#
_entry.id   AF-A0AAU5M5F7-F1
#
_cell.length_a   1.000
_cell.length_b   1.000
_cell.length_c   1.000
_cell.angle_alpha   90.00
_cell.angle_beta   90.00
_cell.angle_gamma   90.00
#
_symmetry.space_group_name_H-M   'P 1'
#
loop_
_entity.id
_entity.type
_entity.pdbx_description
1 polymer ?
#
loop_
_entity_poly.entity_id
_entity_poly.type
_entity_poly.pdbx_seq_one_letter_code
_entity_poly.pdbx_strand_id
1 'polypeptide(L)'
;MIADNATEELTRLRSSIDNIDAALIHLLAERFKCTQQVGALKARTGMPPADKSREQAQVARLRALAAESGLDPVFAEKFLAFVIAEVIHHHERLAEARPAD
;
A
#
# COMPACT_ATOMS: atom_id res chain seq x y z
N MET A 1 15.65 19.35 -35.44
CA MET A 1 15.95 17.92 -35.14
C MET A 1 16.12 17.60 -33.65
N ILE A 2 16.45 18.54 -32.75
CA ILE A 2 16.58 18.26 -31.30
C ILE A 2 15.21 18.07 -30.60
N ALA A 3 14.17 18.78 -31.03
CA ALA A 3 12.82 18.68 -30.46
C ALA A 3 12.13 17.32 -30.72
N ASP A 4 12.46 16.66 -31.83
CA ASP A 4 11.93 15.33 -32.19
C ASP A 4 12.47 14.27 -31.22
N ASN A 5 13.77 14.28 -30.96
CA ASN A 5 14.44 13.39 -30.02
C ASN A 5 13.90 13.54 -28.57
N ALA A 6 13.67 14.78 -28.11
CA ALA A 6 13.12 15.02 -26.78
C ALA A 6 11.68 14.47 -26.63
N THR A 7 10.88 14.53 -27.69
CA THR A 7 9.50 14.03 -27.69
C THR A 7 9.44 12.50 -27.69
N GLU A 8 10.31 11.86 -28.47
CA GLU A 8 10.46 10.41 -28.49
C GLU A 8 10.98 9.88 -27.14
N GLU A 9 11.99 10.52 -26.55
CA GLU A 9 12.51 10.14 -25.23
C GLU A 9 11.45 10.29 -24.14
N LEU A 10 10.71 11.40 -24.13
CA LEU A 10 9.61 11.61 -23.20
C LEU A 10 8.53 10.52 -23.33
N THR A 11 8.20 10.12 -24.56
CA THR A 11 7.23 9.06 -24.81
C THR A 11 7.71 7.73 -24.25
N ARG A 12 8.97 7.36 -24.50
CA ARG A 12 9.59 6.14 -23.97
C ARG A 12 9.60 6.11 -22.43
N LEU A 13 9.94 7.24 -21.79
CA LEU A 13 9.94 7.36 -20.33
C LEU A 13 8.53 7.20 -19.76
N ARG A 14 7.52 7.83 -20.38
CA ARG A 14 6.12 7.69 -19.96
C ARG A 14 5.62 6.26 -20.08
N SER A 15 5.91 5.56 -21.18
CA SER A 15 5.56 4.13 -21.28
C SER A 15 6.21 3.28 -20.19
N SER A 16 7.41 3.65 -19.73
CA SER A 16 8.05 2.97 -18.60
C SER A 16 7.33 3.25 -17.29
N ILE A 17 6.89 4.49 -17.07
CA ILE A 17 6.08 4.88 -15.90
C ILE A 17 4.74 4.12 -15.90
N ASP A 18 4.04 4.09 -17.03
CA ASP A 18 2.75 3.40 -17.15
C ASP A 18 2.86 1.90 -16.78
N ASN A 19 3.95 1.25 -17.20
CA ASN A 19 4.23 -0.14 -16.83
C ASN A 19 4.50 -0.32 -15.33
N ILE A 20 5.22 0.62 -14.71
CA ILE A 20 5.48 0.61 -13.26
C ILE A 20 4.16 0.82 -12.51
N ASP A 21 3.34 1.76 -12.94
CA ASP A 21 2.05 2.05 -12.32
C ASP A 21 1.10 0.84 -12.40
N ALA A 22 1.05 0.16 -13.53
CA ALA A 22 0.29 -1.09 -13.66
C ALA A 22 0.78 -2.16 -12.66
N ALA A 23 2.10 -2.34 -12.52
CA ALA A 23 2.67 -3.26 -11.55
C ALA A 23 2.33 -2.86 -10.11
N LEU A 24 2.41 -1.57 -9.77
CA LEU A 24 2.04 -1.06 -8.45
C LEU A 24 0.57 -1.36 -8.11
N ILE A 25 -0.35 -1.16 -9.05
CA ILE A 25 -1.78 -1.47 -8.86
C ILE A 25 -2.01 -2.97 -8.65
N HIS A 26 -1.39 -3.83 -9.46
CA HIS A 26 -1.51 -5.28 -9.29
C HIS A 26 -0.95 -5.76 -7.95
N LEU A 27 0.21 -5.26 -7.53
CA LEU A 27 0.80 -5.60 -6.24
C LEU A 27 -0.05 -5.09 -5.06
N LEU A 28 -0.63 -3.90 -5.17
CA LEU A 28 -1.57 -3.40 -4.18
C LEU A 28 -2.80 -4.29 -4.09
N ALA A 29 -3.38 -4.73 -5.22
CA ALA A 29 -4.53 -5.64 -5.22
C ALA A 29 -4.22 -6.95 -4.47
N GLU A 30 -3.06 -7.56 -4.71
CA GLU A 30 -2.63 -8.76 -3.98
C GLU A 30 -2.41 -8.46 -2.49
N ARG A 31 -1.79 -7.32 -2.16
CA ARG A 31 -1.63 -6.89 -0.76
C ARG A 31 -3.00 -6.75 -0.07
N PHE A 32 -3.99 -6.17 -0.74
CA PHE A 32 -5.33 -5.99 -0.19
C PHE A 32 -6.03 -7.33 0.04
N LYS A 33 -5.90 -8.32 -0.86
CA LYS A 33 -6.39 -9.69 -0.63
C LYS A 33 -5.84 -10.29 0.67
N CYS A 34 -4.52 -10.17 0.89
CA CYS A 34 -3.92 -10.63 2.14
C CYS A 34 -4.51 -9.90 3.36
N THR A 35 -4.66 -8.57 3.28
CA THR A 35 -5.23 -7.81 4.40
C THR A 35 -6.69 -8.14 4.66
N GLN A 36 -7.50 -8.48 3.65
CA GLN A 36 -8.87 -8.96 3.84
C GLN A 36 -8.89 -10.29 4.60
N GLN A 37 -7.99 -11.22 4.28
CA GLN A 37 -7.85 -12.48 5.02
C GLN A 37 -7.45 -12.24 6.47
N VAL A 38 -6.51 -11.30 6.73
CA VAL A 38 -6.16 -10.87 8.08
C VAL A 38 -7.37 -10.27 8.80
N GLY A 39 -8.14 -9.41 8.14
CA GLY A 39 -9.35 -8.80 8.70
C GLY A 39 -10.41 -9.85 9.08
N ALA A 40 -10.66 -10.81 8.19
CA ALA A 40 -11.57 -11.91 8.46
C ALA A 40 -11.09 -12.82 9.61
N LEU A 41 -9.77 -13.04 9.72
CA LEU A 41 -9.17 -13.75 10.86
C LEU A 41 -9.33 -12.97 12.17
N LYS A 42 -9.08 -11.65 12.15
CA LYS A 42 -9.26 -10.81 13.33
C LYS A 42 -10.73 -10.79 13.77
N ALA A 43 -11.65 -10.60 12.83
CA ALA A 43 -13.08 -10.61 13.09
C ALA A 43 -13.56 -11.95 13.67
N ARG A 44 -13.14 -13.10 13.13
CA ARG A 44 -13.57 -14.42 13.67
C ARG A 44 -12.97 -14.74 15.05
N THR A 45 -11.84 -14.15 15.41
CA THR A 45 -11.12 -14.43 16.68
C THR A 45 -11.31 -13.35 17.74
N GLY A 46 -12.10 -12.31 17.45
CA GLY A 46 -12.31 -11.19 18.37
C GLY A 46 -11.10 -10.27 18.54
N MET A 47 -10.11 -10.34 17.65
CA MET A 47 -8.95 -9.44 17.69
C MET A 47 -9.32 -8.03 17.21
N PRO A 48 -8.66 -6.99 17.74
CA PRO A 48 -8.92 -5.61 17.31
C PRO A 48 -8.51 -5.38 15.84
N PRO A 49 -9.31 -4.61 15.08
CA PRO A 49 -8.97 -4.17 13.72
C PRO A 49 -7.60 -3.49 13.61
N ALA A 50 -7.29 -2.58 14.54
CA ALA A 50 -6.02 -1.87 14.62
C ALA A 50 -5.00 -2.57 15.54
N ASP A 51 -3.72 -2.44 15.22
CA ASP A 51 -2.59 -2.93 16.05
C ASP A 51 -1.45 -1.92 15.96
N LYS A 52 -1.40 -1.02 16.94
CA LYS A 52 -0.42 0.08 16.98
C LYS A 52 1.02 -0.41 16.94
N SER A 53 1.33 -1.55 17.57
CA SER A 53 2.69 -2.09 17.59
C SER A 53 3.09 -2.56 16.19
N ARG A 54 2.17 -3.24 15.50
CA ARG A 54 2.38 -3.71 14.14
C ARG A 54 2.50 -2.56 13.15
N GLU A 55 1.66 -1.54 13.29
CA GLU A 55 1.69 -0.32 12.47
C GLU A 55 3.03 0.41 12.60
N GLN A 56 3.51 0.64 13.83
CA GLN A 56 4.82 1.26 14.07
C GLN A 56 5.97 0.46 13.45
N ALA A 57 5.95 -0.86 13.58
CA ALA A 57 6.96 -1.73 12.97
C ALA A 57 6.91 -1.69 11.42
N GLN A 58 5.72 -1.57 10.83
CA GLN A 58 5.59 -1.39 9.36
C GLN A 58 6.20 -0.08 8.91
N VAL A 59 5.91 1.03 9.60
CA VAL A 59 6.45 2.35 9.29
C VAL A 59 7.97 2.34 9.36
N ALA A 60 8.55 1.83 10.45
CA ALA A 60 10.01 1.75 10.60
C ALA A 60 10.66 0.94 9.47
N ARG A 61 10.11 -0.24 9.16
CA ARG A 61 10.63 -1.10 8.08
C ARG A 61 10.54 -0.44 6.71
N LEU A 62 9.43 0.23 6.39
CA LEU A 62 9.26 0.87 5.08
C LEU A 62 10.10 2.13 4.92
N ARG A 63 10.33 2.90 5.99
CA ARG A 63 11.27 4.02 5.96
C ARG A 63 12.69 3.56 5.63
N ALA A 64 13.14 2.44 6.21
CA ALA A 64 14.44 1.86 5.89
C ALA A 64 14.52 1.42 4.42
N LEU A 65 13.51 0.68 3.95
CA LEU A 65 13.45 0.23 2.54
C LEU A 65 13.41 1.40 1.55
N ALA A 66 12.70 2.48 1.88
CA ALA A 66 12.65 3.69 1.07
C ALA A 66 14.05 4.32 0.94
N ALA A 67 14.75 4.49 2.06
CA ALA A 67 16.12 5.01 2.07
C ALA A 67 17.07 4.14 1.23
N GLU A 68 17.00 2.82 1.37
CA GLU A 68 17.79 1.86 0.58
C GLU A 68 17.47 1.92 -0.92
N SER A 69 16.23 2.26 -1.28
CA SER A 69 15.77 2.33 -2.67
C SER A 69 15.93 3.73 -3.30
N GLY A 70 16.47 4.71 -2.58
CA GLY A 70 16.58 6.10 -3.05
C GLY A 70 15.25 6.86 -3.08
N LEU A 71 14.23 6.37 -2.36
CA LEU A 71 12.94 7.04 -2.19
C LEU A 71 12.93 7.84 -0.88
N ASP A 72 12.34 9.04 -0.87
CA ASP A 72 12.17 9.83 0.35
C ASP A 72 11.40 9.03 1.43
N PRO A 73 12.01 8.74 2.60
CA PRO A 73 11.34 8.02 3.67
C PRO A 73 10.08 8.71 4.19
N VAL A 74 10.02 10.05 4.13
CA VAL A 74 8.84 10.81 4.55
C VAL A 74 7.68 10.60 3.57
N PHE A 75 7.96 10.59 2.27
CA PHE A 75 6.98 10.24 1.25
C PHE A 75 6.48 8.79 1.42
N ALA A 76 7.39 7.84 1.62
CA ALA A 76 7.05 6.43 1.82
C ALA A 76 6.15 6.22 3.05
N GLU A 77 6.42 6.95 4.14
CA GLU A 77 5.57 6.92 5.34
C GLU A 77 4.16 7.45 5.06
N LYS A 78 4.03 8.58 4.35
CA LYS A 78 2.72 9.13 3.98
C LYS A 78 1.91 8.16 3.13
N PHE A 79 2.56 7.54 2.14
CA PHE A 79 1.91 6.53 1.29
C PHE A 79 1.47 5.31 2.11
N LEU A 80 2.33 4.81 3.01
CA LEU A 80 1.96 3.69 3.87
C LEU A 80 0.82 4.04 4.82
N ALA A 81 0.83 5.22 5.42
CA ALA A 81 -0.23 5.68 6.32
C ALA A 81 -1.59 5.69 5.62
N PHE A 82 -1.63 6.18 4.37
CA PHE A 82 -2.83 6.11 3.53
C PHE A 82 -3.31 4.66 3.32
N VAL A 83 -2.41 3.77 2.92
CA VAL A 83 -2.77 2.35 2.69
C VAL A 83 -3.22 1.65 3.98
N ILE A 84 -2.59 1.92 5.12
CA ILE A 84 -2.97 1.34 6.42
C ILE A 84 -4.36 1.82 6.85
N ALA A 85 -4.66 3.11 6.68
CA ALA A 85 -5.97 3.66 7.03
C ALA A 85 -7.10 2.94 6.28
N GLU A 86 -6.92 2.71 4.98
CA GLU A 86 -7.89 1.96 4.16
C GLU A 86 -8.05 0.50 4.61
N VAL A 87 -6.96 -0.15 5.03
CA VAL A 87 -7.00 -1.51 5.57
C VAL A 87 -7.77 -1.57 6.90
N ILE A 88 -7.52 -0.63 7.81
CA ILE A 88 -8.20 -0.56 9.10
C ILE A 88 -9.70 -0.34 8.88
N HIS A 89 -10.08 0.58 7.99
CA HIS A 89 -11.48 0.81 7.64
C HIS A 89 -12.18 -0.47 7.15
N HIS A 90 -11.50 -1.27 6.30
CA HIS A 90 -12.04 -2.57 5.88
C HIS A 90 -12.17 -3.57 7.02
N HIS A 91 -11.24 -3.58 7.99
CA HIS A 91 -11.30 -4.49 9.14
C HIS A 91 -12.44 -4.12 10.09
N GLU A 92 -12.69 -2.83 10.31
CA GLU A 92 -13.82 -2.33 11.10
C GLU A 92 -15.15 -2.80 10.51
N ARG A 93 -15.35 -2.63 9.20
CA ARG A 93 -16.56 -3.09 8.49
C ARG A 93 -16.78 -4.60 8.61
N LEU A 94 -15.71 -5.39 8.54
CA LEU A 94 -15.80 -6.85 8.72
C LEU A 94 -16.13 -7.24 10.17
N ALA A 95 -15.67 -6.47 11.15
CA ALA A 95 -16.00 -6.68 12.55
C ALA A 95 -17.46 -6.32 12.86
N GLU A 96 -17.99 -5.24 12.27
CA GLU A 96 -19.39 -4.82 12.39
C GLU A 96 -20.38 -5.79 11.74
N ALA A 97 -20.00 -6.42 10.62
CA ALA A 97 -20.82 -7.40 9.93
C ALA A 97 -20.95 -8.75 10.68
N ARG A 98 -20.24 -8.93 11.80
CA ARG A 98 -20.38 -10.11 12.64
C ARG A 98 -21.67 -9.98 13.46
N PRO A 99 -22.64 -10.90 13.33
CA PRO A 99 -23.80 -10.90 14.22
C PRO A 99 -23.32 -11.03 15.68
N ALA A 100 -23.90 -10.24 16.57
CA ALA A 100 -23.73 -10.44 18.00
C ALA A 100 -24.40 -11.77 18.36
N ASP A 101 -23.60 -12.78 18.72
CA ASP A 101 -24.10 -13.97 19.42
C ASP A 101 -24.61 -13.58 20.82
#